data_AF-A0AAP9E0H1-F1
#
_entry.id   AF-A0AAP9E0H1-F1
#
_cell.length_a   1.000
_cell.length_b   1.000
_cell.length_c   1.000
_cell.angle_alpha   90.00
_cell.angle_beta   90.00
_cell.angle_gamma   90.00
#
_symmetry.space_group_name_H-M   'P 1'
#
loop_
_entity.id
_entity.type
_entity.pdbx_description
1 polymer ?
#
loop_
_entity_poly.entity_id
_entity_poly.type
_entity_poly.pdbx_seq_one_letter_code
_entity_poly.pdbx_strand_id
1 'polypeptide(L)' 'MNSLFIIIGIVELLSGCLIHIYIGLLAKALFRKDGTAPRIPLRVIGIYLIINGISKLTQ' A
#
# COMPACT_ATOMS: atom_id res chain seq x y z
N MET A 1 -16.80 -19.04 1.04
CA MET A 1 -15.72 -18.04 1.06
C MET A 1 -15.98 -17.10 2.23
N ASN A 2 -15.12 -17.10 3.25
CA ASN A 2 -15.35 -16.33 4.48
C ASN A 2 -15.34 -14.82 4.14
N SER A 3 -16.45 -14.12 4.35
CA SER A 3 -16.63 -12.70 4.01
C SER A 3 -15.51 -11.79 4.55
N LEU A 4 -14.87 -12.19 5.66
CA LEU A 4 -13.71 -11.50 6.23
C LEU A 4 -12.50 -11.45 5.29
N PHE A 5 -12.21 -12.50 4.51
CA PHE A 5 -11.06 -12.48 3.58
C PHE A 5 -11.26 -11.50 2.43
N ILE A 6 -12.50 -11.38 1.94
CA ILE A 6 -12.87 -10.43 0.90
C ILE A 6 -12.71 -9.00 1.42
N ILE A 7 -13.18 -8.72 2.64
CA ILE A 7 -13.06 -7.40 3.27
C ILE A 7 -11.58 -7.05 3.50
N ILE A 8 -10.77 -7.98 4.00
CA ILE A 8 -9.33 -7.77 4.21
C ILE A 8 -8.61 -7.51 2.88
N GLY A 9 -8.93 -8.26 1.83
CA GLY A 9 -8.37 -8.05 0.49
C GLY A 9 -8.70 -6.66 -0.09
N ILE A 10 -9.94 -6.21 0.08
CA ILE A 10 -10.39 -4.87 -0.34
C ILE A 10 -9.66 -3.76 0.45
N VAL A 11 -9.49 -3.93 1.76
CA VAL A 11 -8.79 -2.96 2.61
C VAL A 11 -7.30 -2.89 2.25
N GLU A 12 -6.65 -4.03 1.96
CA GLU A 12 -5.25 -4.05 1.50
C GLU A 12 -5.08 -3.36 0.13
N LEU A 13 -6.01 -3.59 -0.80
CA LEU A 13 -6.03 -2.91 -2.10
C LEU A 13 -6.19 -1.39 -1.96
N LEU A 14 -7.16 -0.96 -1.15
CA LEU A 14 -7.38 0.46 -0.86
C LEU A 14 -6.16 1.09 -0.19
N SER A 15 -5.55 0.39 0.78
CA SER A 15 -4.36 0.86 1.48
C SER A 15 -3.15 0.97 0.57
N GLY A 16 -2.92 -0.01 -0.30
CA GLY A 16 -1.86 0.04 -1.33
C GLY A 16 -2.05 1.20 -2.29
N CYS A 17 -3.29 1.46 -2.72
CA CYS A 17 -3.64 2.60 -3.57
C CYS A 17 -3.41 3.94 -2.86
N LEU A 18 -3.83 4.07 -1.60
CA LEU A 18 -3.61 5.26 -0.78
C LEU A 18 -2.12 5.55 -0.57
N ILE A 19 -1.29 4.52 -0.33
CA ILE A 19 0.16 4.69 -0.21
C ILE A 19 0.78 5.18 -1.52
N HIS A 20 0.24 4.74 -2.65
CA HIS A 20 0.71 5.18 -3.97
C HIS A 20 0.33 6.64 -4.27
N ILE A 21 -0.91 7.04 -3.95
CA ILE A 21 -1.42 8.41 -4.12
C ILE A 21 -0.69 9.38 -3.16
N TYR A 22 -0.58 9.01 -1.89
CA TYR A 22 0.02 9.85 -0.84
C TYR A 22 1.52 9.61 -0.67
N ILE A 23 2.20 9.02 -1.64
CA ILE A 23 3.61 8.66 -1.52
C ILE A 23 4.52 9.85 -1.18
N GLY A 24 4.20 11.04 -1.70
CA GLY A 24 4.92 12.28 -1.40
C GLY A 24 4.68 12.76 0.04
N LEU A 25 3.44 12.67 0.52
CA LEU A 25 3.05 13.09 1.87
C LEU A 25 3.62 12.12 2.93
N LEU A 26 3.50 10.81 2.69
CA LEU A 26 4.04 9.77 3.55
C LEU A 26 5.57 9.79 3.58
N ALA A 27 6.23 10.01 2.44
CA ALA A 27 7.69 10.18 2.42
C ALA A 27 8.12 11.38 3.28
N LYS A 28 7.38 12.49 3.23
CA LYS A 28 7.67 13.67 4.04
C LYS A 28 7.39 13.45 5.53
N ALA A 29 6.30 12.76 5.86
CA ALA A 29 5.90 12.47 7.24
C ALA A 29 6.81 11.44 7.92
N LEU A 30 7.12 10.32 7.25
CA LEU A 30 7.93 9.23 7.81
C LEU A 30 9.42 9.57 7.86
N PHE A 31 9.96 10.14 6.79
CA PHE A 31 11.40 10.38 6.71
C PHE A 31 11.80 11.79 7.19
N ARG A 32 10.84 12.70 7.44
CA ARG A 32 11.06 14.10 7.83
C ARG A 32 12.15 14.81 6.99
N LYS A 33 12.39 14.33 5.77
CA LYS A 33 13.48 14.75 4.88
C LYS A 33 12.90 15.27 3.58
N ASP A 34 13.22 16.52 3.26
CA ASP A 34 12.73 17.32 2.12
C ASP A 34 13.25 16.86 0.73
N GLY A 35 13.12 15.58 0.40
CA GLY A 35 13.04 15.19 -1.02
C GLY A 35 14.22 14.46 -1.65
N THR A 36 15.18 13.94 -0.88
CA THR A 36 16.30 13.13 -1.40
C THR A 36 16.25 11.64 -1.04
N ALA A 37 15.31 11.21 -0.20
CA ALA A 37 15.17 9.79 0.13
C ALA A 37 14.57 9.03 -1.07
N PRO A 38 15.17 7.89 -1.49
CA PRO A 38 14.61 7.08 -2.55
C PRO A 38 13.19 6.68 -2.13
N ARG A 39 12.18 7.04 -2.93
CA ARG A 39 10.76 6.66 -2.71
C ARG A 39 10.48 5.17 -2.97
N ILE A 40 11.54 4.40 -3.19
CA ILE A 40 11.55 2.98 -3.52
C ILE A 40 10.87 2.13 -2.42
N PRO A 41 11.16 2.28 -1.11
CA PRO A 41 10.57 1.41 -0.10
C PRO A 41 9.05 1.64 0.03
N LEU A 42 8.57 2.89 -0.07
CA LEU A 42 7.12 3.16 -0.08
C LEU A 42 6.42 2.57 -1.31
N ARG A 43 7.07 2.61 -2.49
CA ARG A 43 6.53 1.96 -3.69
C ARG A 43 6.47 0.44 -3.53
N VAL A 44 7.52 -0.17 -2.99
CA VAL A 44 7.58 -1.61 -2.75
C VAL A 44 6.46 -2.03 -1.79
N ILE A 45 6.25 -1.29 -0.69
CA ILE A 45 5.16 -1.56 0.26
C ILE A 45 3.79 -1.42 -0.41
N GLY A 46 3.57 -0.36 -1.20
CA GLY A 46 2.31 -0.16 -1.92
C GLY A 46 2.00 -1.28 -2.91
N ILE A 47 2.98 -1.70 -3.71
CA ILE A 47 2.85 -2.81 -4.66
C ILE A 47 2.62 -4.13 -3.93
N TYR A 48 3.33 -4.38 -2.83
CA TYR A 48 3.16 -5.58 -2.01
C TYR A 48 1.74 -5.70 -1.47
N LEU A 49 1.15 -4.59 -0.97
CA LEU A 49 -0.23 -4.55 -0.50
C LEU A 49 -1.25 -4.81 -1.62
N ILE A 50 -1.01 -4.29 -2.83
CA ILE A 50 -1.87 -4.56 -3.98
C ILE A 50 -1.84 -6.04 -4.36
N ILE A 51 -0.65 -6.63 -4.46
CA ILE A 51 -0.48 -8.05 -4.83
C ILE A 51 -1.15 -8.94 -3.77
N ASN A 52 -0.92 -8.66 -2.48
CA ASN A 52 -1.50 -9.46 -1.40
C ASN A 52 -3.02 -9.33 -1.33
N GLY A 53 -3.56 -8.12 -1.59
CA GLY A 53 -4.99 -7.89 -1.69
C GLY A 53 -5.65 -8.64 -2.84
N ILE A 54 -5.05 -8.65 -4.03
CA ILE A 54 -5.53 -9.42 -5.19
C ILE A 54 -5.46 -10.93 -4.91
N SER A 55 -4.38 -11.40 -4.29
CA SER A 55 -4.21 -12.82 -3.96
C SER A 55 -5.31 -13.30 -3.01
N LYS A 56 -5.66 -12.51 -1.98
CA LYS A 56 -6.74 -12.85 -1.03
C LYS A 56 -8.15 -12.73 -1.62
N LEU A 57 -8.32 -11.92 -2.66
CA LEU A 57 -9.60 -11.78 -3.37
C LEU A 57 -9.84 -12.92 -4.37
N THR A 58 -8.76 -13.52 -4.88
CA THR A 58 -8.79 -14.56 -5.92
C THR A 58 -8.83 -15.98 -5.34
N GLN A 59 -8.42 -16.15 -4.08
CA GLN A 59 -8.32 -17.44 -3.37
C GLN A 59 -9.60 -17.78 -2.60
#